data_AF-A0AAV7XVS2-F1
#
_entry.id   AF-A0AAV7XVS2-F1
#
_cell.length_a   1.000
_cell.length_b   1.000
_cell.length_c   1.000
_cell.angle_alpha   90.00
_cell.angle_beta   90.00
_cell.angle_gamma   90.00
#
_symmetry.space_group_name_H-M   'P 1'
#
loop_
_entity.id
_entity.type
_entity.pdbx_description
1 polymer ?
#
loop_
_entity_poly.entity_id
_entity_poly.type
_entity_poly.pdbx_seq_one_letter_code
_entity_poly.pdbx_strand_id
1 'polypeptide(L)'
;MDSRSNYEWKPNALVFNFPNSACSTILEQIPDFARIAFGGQVFNRKPCVIPAGTYTYTNEPINWTFPKFPVLPYGYWRTRLLVGRNEERMACTFTEAYTIPMLPRSVG
;
A
#
# COMPACT_ATOMS: atom_id res chain seq x y z
N MET A 1 -2.60 10.92 -21.03
CA MET A 1 -2.52 12.16 -20.23
C MET A 1 -1.33 12.00 -19.31
N ASP A 2 -0.30 12.82 -19.51
CA ASP A 2 0.85 12.88 -18.60
C ASP A 2 0.46 13.85 -17.46
N SER A 3 0.48 13.36 -16.22
CA SER A 3 -0.03 14.05 -15.04
C SER A 3 0.84 15.25 -14.60
N ARG A 4 1.81 15.66 -15.44
CA ARG A 4 2.85 16.66 -15.15
C ARG A 4 2.68 18.02 -15.83
N SER A 5 1.56 18.31 -16.49
CA SER A 5 1.39 19.54 -17.28
C SER A 5 1.61 20.86 -16.52
N ASN A 6 1.66 20.88 -15.18
CA ASN A 6 1.88 22.09 -14.38
C ASN A 6 2.92 21.96 -13.24
N TYR A 7 3.70 20.86 -13.15
CA TYR A 7 4.71 20.60 -12.10
C TYR A 7 4.27 20.73 -10.62
N GLU A 8 2.99 21.00 -10.36
CA GLU A 8 2.44 21.15 -9.02
C GLU A 8 1.95 19.83 -8.45
N TRP A 9 2.29 19.58 -7.19
CA TRP A 9 1.64 18.54 -6.40
C TRP A 9 0.21 18.96 -6.09
N LYS A 10 -0.78 18.18 -6.55
CA LYS A 10 -2.17 18.37 -6.11
C LYS A 10 -2.35 17.68 -4.75
N PRO A 11 -2.51 18.43 -3.64
CA PRO A 11 -2.69 17.81 -2.33
C PRO A 11 -3.99 17.01 -2.30
N ASN A 12 -3.98 15.87 -1.63
CA ASN A 12 -5.17 15.02 -1.46
C ASN A 12 -5.85 14.59 -2.77
N ALA A 13 -5.11 14.51 -3.88
CA ALA A 13 -5.66 14.01 -5.15
C ALA A 13 -6.31 12.63 -4.99
N LEU A 14 -5.80 11.82 -4.06
CA LEU A 14 -6.38 10.57 -3.61
C LEU A 14 -6.27 10.50 -2.08
N VAL A 15 -7.37 10.13 -1.42
CA VAL A 15 -7.40 9.93 0.04
C VAL A 15 -8.06 8.58 0.31
N PHE A 16 -7.31 7.70 0.97
CA PHE A 16 -7.80 6.39 1.40
C PHE A 16 -7.87 6.38 2.92
N ASN A 17 -9.06 6.15 3.47
CA ASN A 17 -9.28 6.12 4.92
C ASN A 17 -9.81 4.74 5.37
N PHE A 18 -9.14 4.13 6.34
CA PHE A 18 -9.44 2.79 6.85
C PHE A 18 -9.57 2.78 8.38
N PRO A 19 -10.58 3.44 8.96
CA PRO A 19 -10.63 3.74 10.40
C PRO A 19 -10.76 2.51 11.31
N ASN A 20 -11.51 1.48 10.89
CA ASN A 20 -11.84 0.33 11.75
C ASN A 20 -11.44 -1.03 11.16
N SER A 21 -10.77 -1.04 10.00
CA SER A 21 -10.49 -2.26 9.26
C SER A 21 -9.14 -2.28 8.56
N ALA A 22 -8.22 -1.36 8.90
CA ALA A 22 -6.91 -1.29 8.23
C ALA A 22 -6.18 -2.64 8.17
N CYS A 23 -6.16 -3.40 9.27
CA CYS A 23 -5.56 -4.74 9.32
C CYS A 23 -6.21 -5.68 8.31
N SER A 24 -7.54 -5.87 8.40
CA SER A 24 -8.28 -6.75 7.48
C SER A 24 -8.18 -6.28 6.02
N THR A 25 -8.25 -4.97 5.77
CA THR A 25 -8.10 -4.39 4.43
C THR A 25 -6.74 -4.73 3.83
N ILE A 26 -5.65 -4.63 4.59
CA ILE A 26 -4.32 -5.00 4.10
C ILE A 26 -4.27 -6.49 3.72
N LEU A 27 -4.87 -7.37 4.54
CA LEU A 27 -4.95 -8.81 4.24
C LEU A 27 -5.74 -9.10 2.96
N GLU A 28 -6.80 -8.33 2.69
CA GLU A 28 -7.65 -8.52 1.51
C GLU A 28 -7.09 -7.89 0.24
N GLN A 29 -6.51 -6.69 0.33
CA GLN A 29 -6.07 -5.92 -0.82
C GLN A 29 -4.66 -6.27 -1.27
N ILE A 30 -3.78 -6.67 -0.34
CA ILE A 30 -2.36 -6.91 -0.63
C ILE A 30 -1.88 -8.14 0.18
N PRO A 31 -2.49 -9.32 -0.03
CA PRO A 31 -2.23 -10.51 0.79
C PRO A 31 -0.76 -10.92 0.78
N ASP A 32 -0.08 -10.82 -0.36
CA ASP A 32 1.32 -11.24 -0.44
C ASP A 32 2.24 -10.29 0.35
N PHE A 33 1.99 -8.98 0.28
CA PHE A 33 2.64 -8.01 1.15
C PHE A 33 2.39 -8.32 2.63
N ALA A 34 1.14 -8.59 3.02
CA ALA A 34 0.81 -8.86 4.41
C ALA A 34 1.46 -10.14 4.95
N ARG A 35 1.58 -11.18 4.10
CA ARG A 35 2.29 -12.42 4.41
C ARG A 35 3.78 -12.15 4.67
N ILE A 36 4.43 -11.37 3.81
CA ILE A 36 5.84 -11.01 3.95
C ILE A 36 6.04 -10.08 5.16
N ALA A 37 5.11 -9.15 5.37
CA ALA A 37 5.21 -8.10 6.38
C ALA A 37 4.92 -8.59 7.81
N PHE A 38 3.94 -9.48 7.97
CA PHE A 38 3.45 -9.85 9.31
C PHE A 38 3.45 -11.37 9.54
N GLY A 39 3.85 -12.16 8.54
CA GLY A 39 3.83 -13.61 8.58
C GLY A 39 2.44 -14.20 8.33
N GLY A 40 2.38 -15.50 7.97
CA GLY A 40 1.12 -16.17 7.64
C GLY A 40 0.13 -16.31 8.80
N GLN A 41 0.59 -16.20 10.05
CA GLN A 41 -0.28 -16.36 11.22
C GLN A 41 -1.35 -15.26 11.35
N VAL A 42 -1.12 -14.07 10.77
CA VAL A 42 -2.06 -12.95 10.84
C VAL A 42 -3.39 -13.27 10.12
N PHE A 43 -3.36 -14.11 9.09
CA PHE A 43 -4.54 -14.46 8.28
C PHE A 43 -5.54 -15.35 9.02
N ASN A 44 -5.07 -16.11 10.01
CA ASN A 44 -5.90 -17.05 10.76
C ASN A 44 -6.45 -16.45 12.07
N ARG A 45 -6.09 -15.21 12.41
CA ARG A 45 -6.53 -14.56 13.65
C ARG A 45 -7.82 -13.77 13.41
N LYS A 46 -8.84 -14.06 14.22
CA LYS A 46 -10.09 -13.29 14.31
C LYS A 46 -10.27 -12.80 15.76
N PRO A 47 -10.22 -11.49 16.05
CA PRO A 47 -9.99 -10.37 15.13
C PRO A 47 -8.56 -10.33 14.54
N CYS A 48 -8.36 -9.57 13.46
CA CYS A 48 -7.06 -9.35 12.85
C CYS A 48 -6.16 -8.59 13.84
N VAL A 49 -5.12 -9.26 14.34
CA VAL A 49 -4.19 -8.71 15.34
C VAL A 49 -2.77 -8.97 14.89
N ILE A 50 -2.02 -7.89 14.67
CA ILE A 50 -0.58 -7.91 14.41
C ILE A 50 0.12 -7.79 15.78
N PRO A 51 0.87 -8.82 16.22
CA PRO A 51 1.60 -8.77 17.49
C PRO A 51 2.62 -7.64 17.52
N ALA A 52 2.88 -7.08 18.71
CA ALA A 52 4.05 -6.23 18.90
C ALA A 52 5.32 -7.08 18.75
N GLY A 53 6.31 -6.55 18.04
CA GLY A 53 7.57 -7.25 17.79
C GLY A 53 8.38 -6.58 16.68
N THR A 54 9.58 -7.11 16.44
CA THR A 54 10.43 -6.69 15.33
C THR A 54 10.15 -7.59 14.14
N TYR A 55 9.79 -6.98 13.01
CA TYR A 55 9.59 -7.66 11.74
C TYR A 55 10.74 -7.27 10.81
N THR A 56 11.41 -8.27 10.24
CA THR A 56 12.49 -8.07 9.28
C THR A 56 12.04 -8.54 7.91
N TYR A 57 12.19 -7.68 6.91
CA TYR A 57 11.83 -7.96 5.53
C TYR A 57 13.09 -8.23 4.73
N THR A 58 13.20 -9.45 4.22
CA THR A 58 14.16 -9.81 3.19
C THR A 58 13.70 -9.28 1.84
N ASN A 59 14.62 -9.12 0.89
CA ASN A 59 14.31 -8.65 -0.47
C ASN A 59 13.59 -9.76 -1.27
N GLU A 60 12.35 -10.05 -0.88
CA GLU A 60 11.48 -11.02 -1.52
C GLU A 60 10.60 -10.33 -2.57
N PRO A 61 10.37 -10.97 -3.72
CA PRO A 61 9.42 -10.45 -4.69
C PRO A 61 8.02 -10.46 -4.09
N ILE A 62 7.39 -9.29 -4.04
CA ILE A 62 6.01 -9.12 -3.62
C ILE A 62 5.14 -9.07 -4.87
N ASN A 63 4.10 -9.91 -4.93
CA ASN A 63 3.07 -9.77 -5.93
C ASN A 63 2.17 -8.57 -5.59
N TRP A 64 2.43 -7.45 -6.25
CA TRP A 64 1.69 -6.19 -6.13
C TRP A 64 0.39 -6.20 -6.95
N THR A 65 -0.46 -7.21 -6.75
CA THR A 65 -1.81 -7.24 -7.33
C THR A 65 -2.82 -6.68 -6.33
N PHE A 66 -3.53 -5.63 -6.74
CA PHE A 66 -4.51 -4.95 -5.90
C PHE A 66 -5.93 -5.12 -6.47
N PRO A 67 -6.65 -6.18 -6.11
CA PRO A 67 -7.88 -6.58 -6.82
C PRO A 67 -9.06 -5.62 -6.63
N LYS A 68 -9.14 -4.89 -5.49
CA LYS A 68 -10.22 -3.94 -5.22
C LYS A 68 -9.71 -2.51 -5.01
N PHE A 69 -8.51 -2.19 -5.51
CA PHE A 69 -7.93 -0.85 -5.43
C PHE A 69 -8.09 -0.12 -6.77
N PRO A 70 -8.32 1.21 -6.77
CA PRO A 70 -8.44 1.96 -8.01
C PRO A 70 -7.16 1.85 -8.87
N VAL A 71 -7.34 1.75 -10.19
CA VAL A 71 -6.23 1.87 -11.13
C VAL A 71 -5.70 3.30 -11.05
N LEU A 72 -4.46 3.44 -10.60
CA LEU A 72 -3.81 4.74 -10.52
C LEU A 72 -3.34 5.19 -11.91
N PRO A 73 -3.51 6.48 -12.28
CA PRO A 73 -2.95 7.01 -13.50
C PRO A 73 -1.43 6.83 -13.58
N TYR A 74 -0.87 6.92 -14.77
CA TYR A 74 0.58 7.02 -14.91
C TYR A 74 1.08 8.38 -14.42
N GLY A 75 2.23 8.37 -13.75
CA GLY A 75 2.83 9.60 -13.25
C GLY A 75 3.59 9.44 -11.93
N TYR A 76 3.86 10.58 -11.31
CA TYR A 76 4.59 10.68 -10.05
C TYR A 76 3.64 11.00 -8.90
N TRP A 77 3.91 10.38 -7.76
CA TRP A 77 3.06 10.41 -6.58
C TRP A 77 3.89 10.79 -5.36
N ARG A 78 3.32 11.66 -4.52
CA ARG A 78 3.76 11.85 -3.14
C ARG A 78 2.69 11.30 -2.23
N THR A 79 3.05 10.29 -1.46
CA THR A 79 2.16 9.61 -0.54
C THR A 79 2.55 9.95 0.89
N ARG A 80 1.55 10.35 1.67
CA ARG A 80 1.63 10.47 3.12
C ARG A 80 0.77 9.37 3.72
N LEU A 81 1.41 8.44 4.42
CA LEU A 81 0.71 7.37 5.14
C LEU A 81 0.78 7.66 6.63
N LEU A 82 -0.40 7.67 7.25
CA LEU A 82 -0.57 7.77 8.70
C LEU A 82 -1.08 6.41 9.19
N VAL A 83 -0.38 5.83 10.15
CA VAL A 83 -0.75 4.55 10.77
C VAL A 83 -0.96 4.78 12.26
N GLY A 84 -2.04 4.23 12.79
CA GLY A 84 -2.39 4.38 14.19
C GLY A 84 -3.44 3.39 14.62
N ARG A 85 -3.74 3.41 15.91
CA ARG A 85 -4.80 2.63 16.54
C ARG A 85 -5.62 3.59 17.40
N ASN A 86 -6.94 3.60 17.20
CA ASN A 86 -7.83 4.57 17.83
C ASN A 86 -7.34 6.01 17.54
N GLU A 87 -7.11 6.81 18.58
CA GLU A 87 -6.61 8.18 18.47
C GLU A 87 -5.07 8.27 18.51
N GLU A 88 -4.38 7.15 18.72
CA GLU A 88 -2.92 7.11 18.84
C GLU A 88 -2.26 6.93 17.48
N ARG A 89 -1.41 7.89 17.09
CA ARG A 89 -0.57 7.80 15.89
C ARG A 89 0.70 7.02 16.22
N MET A 90 0.89 5.89 15.53
CA MET A 90 2.05 5.01 15.72
C MET A 90 3.14 5.25 14.68
N ALA A 91 2.77 5.61 13.45
CA ALA A 91 3.72 5.91 12.39
C ALA A 91 3.21 6.98 11.44
N CYS A 92 4.17 7.72 10.86
CA CYS A 92 3.94 8.67 9.78
C CYS A 92 5.06 8.51 8.77
N THR A 93 4.73 8.09 7.55
CA THR A 93 5.71 7.87 6.48
C THR A 93 5.40 8.72 5.27
N PHE A 94 6.45 9.20 4.61
CA PHE A 94 6.39 9.92 3.35
C PHE A 94 7.13 9.12 2.30
N THR A 95 6.48 8.86 1.17
CA THR A 95 7.06 8.11 0.05
C THR A 95 6.83 8.85 -1.25
N GLU A 96 7.84 8.79 -2.13
CA GLU A 96 7.70 9.18 -3.53
C GLU A 96 7.59 7.91 -4.37
N ALA A 97 6.59 7.85 -5.24
CA ALA A 97 6.35 6.71 -6.11
C ALA A 97 6.15 7.15 -7.56
N TYR A 98 6.43 6.26 -8.50
CA TYR A 98 6.23 6.47 -9.92
C TYR A 98 5.49 5.28 -10.52
N THR A 99 4.37 5.54 -11.19
CA THR A 99 3.60 4.53 -11.91
C THR A 99 3.99 4.61 -13.38
N ILE A 100 4.74 3.61 -13.84
CA ILE A 100 5.21 3.52 -15.23
C ILE A 100 4.33 2.51 -15.97
N PRO A 101 3.88 2.80 -17.20
CA PRO A 101 3.21 1.80 -18.03
C PRO A 101 4.12 0.61 -18.30
N MET A 102 3.63 -0.59 -18.02
CA MET A 102 4.27 -1.79 -18.56
C MET A 102 4.02 -1.80 -20.07
N LEU A 103 5.08 -1.76 -20.87
CA LEU A 103 4.96 -2.06 -22.29
C LEU A 103 4.58 -3.54 -22.43
N PRO A 104 3.59 -3.90 -23.26
CA PRO A 104 3.32 -5.31 -23.54
C PRO A 104 4.61 -5.92 -24.10
N ARG A 105 5.07 -7.04 -23.52
CA ARG A 105 6.17 -7.82 -24.11
C ARG A 105 5.77 -8.13 -25.55
N SER A 106 6.54 -7.65 -26.51
CA SER A 106 6.44 -8.08 -27.89
C SER A 106 6.54 -9.60 -27.91
N VAL A 107 5.44 -10.27 -28.25
CA VAL A 107 5.42 -11.70 -28.53
C VAL A 107 6.23 -11.84 -29.83
N GLY A 108 7.46 -12.33 -29.69
CA GLY A 108 8.33 -12.73 -30.79
C GLY A 108 8.28 -14.24 -30.93
#